data_AF-A0A2K2APR7-F1
#
_entry.id   AF-A0A2K2APR7-F1
#
_cell.length_a   1.000
_cell.length_b   1.000
_cell.length_c   1.000
_cell.angle_alpha   90.00
_cell.angle_beta   90.00
_cell.angle_gamma   90.00
#
_symmetry.space_group_name_H-M   'P 1'
#
loop_
_entity.id
_entity.type
_entity.pdbx_description
1 polymer ?
#
loop_
_entity_poly.entity_id
_entity_poly.type
_entity_poly.pdbx_seq_one_letter_code
_entity_poly.pdbx_strand_id
1 'polypeptide(L)'
;LLTLSLDKASVFRFQSNNEFLFGRIEMQIKLVSGNSAGTVATYHESLNIYIPFHGPIPGEIDFEFLGNVAEEPYALHANVFYQGKGNWKQQVYLLFDPMGFSYLLYRVLWIQQCIVL
;
A
#
# COMPACT_ATOMS: atom_id res chain seq x y z
N LEU A 1 -18.18 -4.23 2.55
CA LEU A 1 -17.52 -3.57 1.41
C LEU A 1 -17.23 -2.14 1.82
N LEU A 2 -15.98 -1.69 1.70
CA LEU A 2 -15.57 -0.30 1.96
C LEU A 2 -15.26 0.38 0.64
N THR A 3 -15.72 1.61 0.46
CA THR A 3 -15.45 2.41 -0.74
C THR A 3 -14.87 3.75 -0.31
N LEU A 4 -13.73 4.09 -0.90
CA LEU A 4 -13.09 5.39 -0.72
C LEU A 4 -13.28 6.20 -2.00
N SER A 5 -13.73 7.45 -1.88
CA SER A 5 -13.90 8.38 -3.00
C SER A 5 -12.96 9.56 -2.83
N LEU A 6 -12.34 10.03 -3.91
CA LEU A 6 -11.52 11.23 -3.91
C LEU A 6 -12.18 12.27 -4.81
N ASP A 7 -12.39 13.47 -4.27
CA ASP A 7 -12.85 14.63 -5.03
C ASP A 7 -12.08 15.89 -4.62
N LYS A 8 -12.44 17.04 -5.19
CA LYS A 8 -11.75 18.31 -4.88
C LYS A 8 -11.97 18.80 -3.46
N ALA A 9 -12.98 18.28 -2.76
CA ALA A 9 -13.38 18.74 -1.44
C ALA A 9 -12.88 17.82 -0.32
N SER A 10 -12.57 16.54 -0.62
CA SER A 10 -12.36 15.53 0.41
C SER A 10 -11.42 14.40 0.00
N VAL A 11 -10.75 13.83 1.01
CA VAL A 11 -9.93 12.62 0.94
C VAL A 11 -10.39 11.69 2.05
N PHE A 12 -10.35 10.38 1.82
CA PHE A 12 -10.77 9.36 2.81
C PHE A 12 -9.61 8.45 3.19
N ARG A 13 -9.61 8.02 4.46
CA ARG A 13 -8.64 7.09 5.04
C ARG A 13 -9.36 6.19 6.06
N PHE A 14 -8.88 4.97 6.21
CA PHE A 14 -9.19 4.11 7.35
C PHE A 14 -7.88 3.54 7.92
N GLN A 15 -7.91 3.06 9.15
CA GLN A 15 -6.76 2.45 9.82
C GLN A 15 -7.24 1.27 10.67
N SER A 16 -6.32 0.38 11.06
CA SER A 16 -6.63 -0.68 12.02
C SER A 16 -6.99 -0.11 13.39
N ASN A 17 -7.85 -0.81 14.12
CA ASN A 17 -8.15 -0.44 15.51
C ASN A 17 -7.04 -0.84 16.49
N ASN A 18 -6.20 -1.81 16.09
CA ASN A 18 -5.16 -2.39 16.91
C ASN A 18 -3.81 -2.26 16.20
N GLU A 19 -2.75 -2.23 17.00
CA GLU A 19 -1.37 -2.38 16.55
C GLU A 19 -0.97 -3.85 16.59
N PHE A 20 -0.12 -4.26 15.64
CA PHE A 20 0.34 -5.64 15.50
C PHE A 20 1.86 -5.70 15.43
N LEU A 21 2.45 -6.73 16.04
CA LEU A 21 3.86 -7.08 15.89
C LEU A 21 3.92 -8.41 15.14
N PHE A 22 4.36 -8.37 13.88
CA PHE A 22 4.26 -9.46 12.90
C PHE A 22 2.83 -9.82 12.50
N GLY A 23 2.69 -10.42 11.33
CA GLY A 23 1.40 -10.88 10.84
C GLY A 23 1.35 -11.11 9.32
N ARG A 24 0.19 -11.59 8.88
CA ARG A 24 -0.20 -11.61 7.48
C ARG A 24 -1.38 -10.69 7.32
N ILE A 25 -1.18 -9.59 6.60
CA ILE A 25 -2.21 -8.57 6.39
C ILE A 25 -2.57 -8.57 4.92
N GLU A 26 -3.87 -8.67 4.65
CA GLU A 26 -4.39 -8.89 3.31
C GLU A 26 -5.54 -7.95 3.03
N MET A 27 -5.52 -7.35 1.85
CA MET A 27 -6.63 -6.55 1.33
C MET A 27 -6.98 -6.99 -0.08
N GLN A 28 -8.27 -7.18 -0.31
CA GLN A 28 -8.82 -7.28 -1.65
C GLN A 28 -9.14 -5.87 -2.14
N ILE A 29 -8.40 -5.40 -3.14
CA ILE A 29 -8.50 -4.03 -3.64
C ILE A 29 -8.94 -4.07 -5.10
N LYS A 30 -9.84 -3.15 -5.44
CA LYS A 30 -10.25 -2.84 -6.81
C LYS A 30 -10.00 -1.35 -7.04
N LEU A 31 -9.30 -1.03 -8.12
CA LEU A 31 -8.91 0.35 -8.44
C LEU A 31 -9.95 1.02 -9.33
N VAL A 32 -9.90 2.35 -9.40
CA VAL A 32 -10.82 3.16 -10.22
C VAL A 32 -10.53 2.94 -11.70
N SER A 33 -11.60 2.81 -12.48
CA SER A 33 -11.55 2.69 -13.94
C SER A 33 -11.49 4.05 -14.64
N GLY A 34 -11.00 4.06 -15.88
CA GLY A 34 -10.91 5.25 -16.70
C GLY A 34 -9.70 6.12 -16.32
N ASN A 35 -9.83 7.44 -16.50
CA ASN A 35 -8.74 8.37 -16.23
C ASN A 35 -8.58 8.59 -14.72
N SER A 36 -7.46 8.10 -14.18
CA SER A 36 -7.05 8.22 -12.78
C SER A 36 -5.72 8.97 -12.64
N ALA A 37 -5.26 9.63 -13.70
CA ALA A 37 -3.96 10.31 -13.74
C ALA A 37 -3.83 11.32 -12.60
N GLY A 38 -2.69 11.26 -11.90
CA GLY A 38 -2.39 12.14 -10.77
C GLY A 38 -3.05 11.73 -9.45
N THR A 39 -3.77 10.60 -9.40
CA THR A 39 -4.26 10.01 -8.15
C THR A 39 -3.32 8.92 -7.64
N VAL A 40 -3.27 8.75 -6.32
CA VAL A 40 -2.56 7.65 -5.66
C VAL A 40 -3.50 7.01 -4.67
N ALA A 41 -3.75 5.71 -4.83
CA ALA A 41 -4.38 4.90 -3.78
C ALA A 41 -3.29 4.20 -2.99
N THR A 42 -3.34 4.29 -1.65
CA THR A 42 -2.29 3.75 -0.78
C THR A 42 -2.85 2.70 0.16
N TYR A 43 -2.16 1.57 0.25
CA TYR A 43 -2.31 0.57 1.32
C TYR A 43 -0.96 0.46 2.00
N HIS A 44 -0.86 0.85 3.27
CA HIS A 44 0.41 0.90 3.99
C HIS A 44 0.28 0.44 5.43
N GLU A 45 1.40 0.01 5.99
CA GLU A 45 1.57 -0.39 7.38
C GLU A 45 2.64 0.49 8.04
N SER A 46 2.23 1.25 9.06
CA SER A 46 3.17 1.99 9.90
C SER A 46 3.72 1.08 11.00
N LEU A 47 5.03 0.95 11.08
CA LEU A 47 5.72 0.04 11.98
C LEU A 47 6.45 0.80 13.10
N ASN A 48 6.39 0.24 14.31
CA ASN A 48 7.26 0.64 15.42
C ASN A 48 8.21 -0.52 15.73
N ILE A 49 9.43 -0.46 15.17
CA ILE A 49 10.44 -1.51 15.36
C ILE A 49 11.19 -1.21 16.65
N TYR A 50 11.06 -2.08 17.65
CA TYR A 50 11.73 -1.94 18.93
C TYR A 50 13.16 -2.47 18.87
N ILE A 51 14.13 -1.59 19.15
CA ILE A 51 15.54 -1.97 19.26
C ILE A 51 16.00 -1.76 20.71
N PRO A 52 16.63 -2.78 21.34
CA PRO A 52 17.17 -2.65 22.69
C PRO A 52 18.05 -1.40 22.82
N PHE A 53 17.87 -0.64 23.89
CA PHE A 53 18.60 0.61 24.19
C PHE A 53 18.37 1.80 23.23
N HIS A 54 17.65 1.61 22.12
CA HIS A 54 17.34 2.67 21.14
C HIS A 54 15.85 3.07 21.11
N GLY A 55 14.96 2.27 21.68
CA GLY A 55 13.51 2.55 21.70
C GLY A 55 12.81 2.20 20.38
N PRO A 56 11.56 2.65 20.18
CA PRO A 56 10.82 2.43 18.95
C PRO A 56 11.41 3.28 17.82
N ILE A 57 11.66 2.64 16.68
CA ILE A 57 12.12 3.30 15.46
C ILE A 57 11.00 3.18 14.42
N PRO A 58 10.59 4.31 13.80
CA PRO A 58 9.55 4.27 12.78
C PRO A 58 10.05 3.54 11.53
N GLY A 59 9.19 2.68 11.03
CA GLY A 59 9.29 2.08 9.70
C GLY A 59 7.94 2.11 9.01
N GLU A 60 7.92 1.80 7.72
CA GLU A 60 6.71 1.79 6.92
C GLU A 60 6.83 0.72 5.83
N ILE A 61 5.72 0.09 5.46
CA ILE A 61 5.63 -0.77 4.28
C ILE A 61 4.51 -0.20 3.43
N ASP A 62 4.80 0.10 2.18
CA ASP A 62 3.87 0.80 1.28
C ASP A 62 3.55 -0.01 0.04
N PHE A 63 2.27 -0.01 -0.32
CA PHE A 63 1.79 -0.19 -1.67
C PHE A 63 1.13 1.10 -2.15
N GLU A 64 1.72 1.74 -3.16
CA GLU A 64 1.15 2.91 -3.82
C GLU A 64 0.74 2.54 -5.24
N PHE A 65 -0.57 2.62 -5.50
CA PHE A 65 -1.13 2.44 -6.83
C PHE A 65 -1.22 3.80 -7.51
N LEU A 66 -0.32 4.04 -8.45
CA LEU A 66 -0.29 5.26 -9.25
C LEU A 66 -1.30 5.15 -10.39
N GLY A 67 -2.32 6.01 -10.32
CA GLY A 67 -3.30 6.16 -11.39
C GLY A 67 -2.69 6.74 -12.66
N ASN A 68 -3.27 6.38 -13.79
CA ASN A 68 -2.79 6.74 -15.11
C ASN A 68 -3.94 7.26 -16.00
N VAL A 69 -3.61 7.78 -17.18
CA VAL A 69 -4.62 8.13 -18.19
C VAL A 69 -5.37 6.87 -18.63
N ALA A 70 -6.56 7.06 -19.22
CA ALA A 70 -7.37 5.94 -19.66
C ALA A 70 -6.58 5.03 -20.63
N GLU A 71 -6.79 3.71 -20.50
CA GLU A 71 -6.14 2.64 -21.29
C GLU A 71 -4.64 2.41 -21.02
N GLU A 72 -4.00 3.23 -20.20
CA GLU A 72 -2.62 2.99 -19.74
C GLU A 72 -2.60 2.23 -18.39
N PRO A 73 -1.61 1.36 -18.15
CA PRO A 73 -1.58 0.53 -16.96
C PRO A 73 -1.27 1.35 -15.70
N TYR A 74 -1.81 0.90 -14.57
CA TYR A 74 -1.38 1.35 -13.25
C TYR A 74 0.07 0.91 -12.98
N ALA A 75 0.84 1.77 -12.34
CA ALA A 75 2.09 1.39 -11.71
C ALA A 75 1.84 1.11 -10.22
N LEU A 76 2.30 -0.04 -9.75
CA LEU A 76 2.37 -0.36 -8.33
C LEU A 76 3.78 -0.10 -7.85
N HIS A 77 3.91 0.79 -6.87
CA HIS A 77 5.13 0.91 -6.07
C HIS A 77 4.97 0.10 -4.79
N ALA A 78 5.93 -0.79 -4.55
CA ALA A 78 6.11 -1.42 -3.25
C ALA A 78 7.37 -0.87 -2.60
N ASN A 79 7.31 -0.42 -1.35
CA ASN A 79 8.48 0.13 -0.67
C ASN A 79 8.51 -0.29 0.80
N VAL A 80 9.71 -0.29 1.37
CA VAL A 80 9.92 -0.45 2.81
C VAL A 80 10.73 0.75 3.28
N PHE A 81 10.39 1.30 4.43
CA PHE A 81 11.10 2.37 5.10
C PHE A 81 11.58 1.91 6.47
N TYR A 82 12.79 2.32 6.84
CA TYR A 82 13.37 2.05 8.15
C TYR A 82 14.17 3.27 8.61
N GLN A 83 13.89 3.77 9.82
CA GLN A 83 14.45 5.01 10.37
C GLN A 83 14.24 6.24 9.45
N GLY A 84 13.09 6.31 8.77
CA GLY A 84 12.81 7.36 7.79
C GLY A 84 13.67 7.28 6.52
N LYS A 85 14.48 6.23 6.35
CA LYS A 85 15.19 5.94 5.12
C LYS A 85 14.40 4.91 4.32
N GLY A 86 13.93 5.31 3.16
CA GLY A 86 13.45 4.39 2.12
C GLY A 86 14.61 3.90 1.25
N ASN A 87 14.28 3.52 0.01
CA ASN A 87 15.14 3.07 -1.10
C ASN A 87 15.09 1.56 -1.40
N TRP A 88 14.20 0.82 -0.74
CA TRP A 88 13.84 -0.54 -1.16
C TRP A 88 12.58 -0.53 -2.01
N LYS A 89 12.55 0.36 -2.99
CA LYS A 89 11.43 0.55 -3.89
C LYS A 89 11.49 -0.46 -5.04
N GLN A 90 10.39 -1.16 -5.24
CA GLN A 90 10.11 -1.90 -6.47
C GLN A 90 8.94 -1.24 -7.18
N GLN A 91 9.01 -1.20 -8.50
CA GLN A 91 7.91 -0.73 -9.34
C GLN A 91 7.56 -1.82 -10.34
N VAL A 92 6.29 -2.17 -10.40
CA VAL A 92 5.74 -3.11 -11.40
C VAL A 92 4.53 -2.49 -12.06
N TYR A 93 4.39 -2.72 -13.36
CA TYR A 93 3.15 -2.39 -14.06
C TYR A 93 2.18 -3.55 -13.90
N LEU A 94 0.94 -3.25 -13.55
CA LEU A 94 -0.09 -4.27 -13.42
C LEU A 94 -0.50 -4.72 -14.83
N LEU A 95 -0.05 -5.92 -15.23
CA LEU A 95 -0.26 -6.49 -16.58
C LEU A 95 -1.66 -7.07 -16.80
N PHE A 96 -2.48 -7.08 -15.76
CA PHE A 96 -3.91 -7.41 -15.79
C PHE A 96 -4.68 -6.12 -15.61
N ASP A 97 -5.89 -6.01 -16.17
CA ASP A 97 -6.74 -4.85 -15.97
C ASP A 97 -7.21 -4.78 -14.51
N PRO A 98 -6.63 -3.93 -13.64
CA PRO A 98 -7.09 -3.81 -12.26
C PRO A 98 -8.42 -3.03 -12.19
N MET A 99 -8.91 -2.54 -13.33
CA MET A 99 -10.18 -1.85 -13.53
C MET A 99 -11.31 -2.82 -13.90
N GLY A 100 -10.99 -4.11 -14.10
CA GLY A 100 -11.96 -5.17 -14.40
C GLY A 100 -12.97 -5.43 -13.27
N PHE A 101 -13.88 -6.39 -13.47
CA PHE A 101 -14.98 -6.64 -12.51
C PHE A 101 -14.54 -7.17 -11.13
N SER A 102 -13.29 -7.62 -10.97
CA SER A 102 -12.84 -8.37 -9.81
C SER A 102 -11.87 -7.60 -8.91
N TYR A 103 -11.86 -7.96 -7.64
CA TYR A 103 -10.84 -7.51 -6.68
C TYR A 103 -9.58 -8.37 -6.80
N LEU A 104 -8.43 -7.77 -6.54
CA LEU A 104 -7.14 -8.44 -6.47
C LEU A 104 -6.62 -8.45 -5.03
N LEU A 105 -5.97 -9.54 -4.66
CA LEU A 105 -5.43 -9.72 -3.31
C LEU A 105 -4.01 -9.15 -3.23
N TYR A 106 -3.84 -8.14 -2.39
CA TYR A 106 -2.54 -7.59 -1.99
C TYR A 106 -2.23 -8.03 -0.57
N ARG A 107 -1.00 -8.49 -0.33
CA ARG A 107 -0.63 -9.13 0.93
C ARG A 107 0.73 -8.62 1.39
N VAL A 108 0.81 -8.32 2.68
CA VAL A 108 2.08 -8.22 3.41
C VAL A 108 2.19 -9.45 4.31
N LEU A 109 3.24 -10.25 4.13
CA LEU A 109 3.65 -11.23 5.13
C LEU A 109 4.87 -10.66 5.86
N TRP A 110 4.67 -10.30 7.11
CA TRP A 110 5.73 -9.82 7.99
C TRP A 110 5.97 -10.83 9.10
N ILE A 111 7.13 -11.49 9.05
CA ILE A 111 7.62 -12.38 10.10
C ILE A 111 8.95 -11.86 10.62
N GLN A 112 9.45 -12.44 11.71
CA GLN A 112 10.68 -11.99 12.36
C GLN A 112 11.90 -11.98 11.41
N GLN A 113 11.94 -12.90 10.45
CA GLN A 113 13.07 -13.08 9.54
C GLN A 113 12.99 -12.20 8.29
N CYS A 114 11.79 -11.89 7.81
CA CYS A 114 11.61 -11.19 6.54
C CYS A 114 10.23 -10.55 6.38
N ILE A 115 10.16 -9.67 5.38
CA ILE A 115 8.93 -9.13 4.82
C ILE A 115 8.81 -9.65 3.38
N VAL A 116 7.63 -10.15 3.03
CA VAL A 116 7.26 -10.54 1.66
C VAL A 116 6.06 -9.71 1.23
N LEU A 117 6.20 -9.05 0.08
CA LEU A 117 5.23 -8.17 -0.55
C LEU A 117 4.68 -8.80 -1.83
#